data_AF-A0A937W3E2-F1
#
_entry.id   AF-A0A937W3E2-F1
#
_cell.length_a   1.000
_cell.length_b   1.000
_cell.length_c   1.000
_cell.angle_alpha   90.00
_cell.angle_beta   90.00
_cell.angle_gamma   90.00
#
_symmetry.space_group_name_H-M   'P 1'
#
loop_
_entity.id
_entity.type
_entity.pdbx_description
1 polymer ?
#
loop_
_entity_poly.entity_id
_entity_poly.type
_entity_poly.pdbx_seq_one_letter_code
_entity_poly.pdbx_strand_id
1 'polypeptide(L)'
;MAEHDMALIAHLLRRTGFGTRYEDIEAYAAKGYDATVDELLHPEGHANGLDLDLAERYFLEWNHFTRGVPEYIAFRMINSKNQLEEKMVLFWHGVLCTADSKVQSYVTLYEEIEMFRRYGMGSFRDLLVQISRDPAMVYFLDNCLSHKGNINENYGRELLELFSMGVGMD
;
A
#
# COMPACT_ATOMS: atom_id res chain seq x y z
N MET A 1 25.53 24.22 5.28
CA MET A 1 25.53 22.84 4.75
C MET A 1 24.59 21.99 5.58
N ALA A 2 24.88 21.72 6.86
CA ALA A 2 23.99 20.94 7.74
C ALA A 2 22.50 21.38 7.77
N GLU A 3 22.23 22.69 7.85
CA GLU A 3 20.84 23.20 7.84
C GLU A 3 20.11 22.98 6.51
N HIS A 4 20.83 23.06 5.39
CA HIS A 4 20.29 22.79 4.06
C HIS A 4 20.00 21.30 3.87
N ASP A 5 20.85 20.43 4.41
CA ASP A 5 20.67 18.98 4.35
C ASP A 5 19.46 18.53 5.19
N MET A 6 19.25 19.13 6.37
CA MET A 6 18.04 18.90 7.16
C MET A 6 16.77 19.32 6.43
N ALA A 7 16.77 20.46 5.73
CA ALA A 7 15.62 20.93 4.98
C ALA A 7 15.26 19.98 3.82
N LEU A 8 16.27 19.47 3.10
CA LEU A 8 16.10 18.48 2.03
C LEU A 8 15.55 17.15 2.54
N ILE A 9 16.12 16.62 3.62
CA ILE A 9 15.65 15.37 4.25
C ILE A 9 14.22 15.55 4.77
N ALA A 10 13.92 16.67 5.42
CA ALA A 10 12.56 16.96 5.86
C ALA A 10 11.58 17.02 4.69
N HIS A 11 11.98 17.56 3.53
CA HIS A 11 11.16 17.54 2.32
C HIS A 11 10.95 16.12 1.80
N LEU A 12 12.01 15.32 1.70
CA LEU A 12 11.95 13.92 1.28
C LEU A 12 10.96 13.14 2.15
N LEU A 13 11.13 13.18 3.48
CA LEU A 13 10.31 12.40 4.42
C LEU A 13 8.84 12.82 4.43
N ARG A 14 8.53 14.10 4.17
CA ARG A 14 7.13 14.55 3.97
C ARG A 14 6.49 13.95 2.70
N ARG A 15 7.29 13.64 1.68
CA ARG A 15 6.81 13.06 0.42
C ARG A 15 6.72 11.54 0.49
N THR A 16 7.61 10.91 1.27
CA THR A 16 7.74 9.45 1.34
C THR A 16 7.10 8.82 2.58
N GLY A 17 6.57 9.61 3.53
CA GLY A 17 5.90 9.08 4.71
C GLY A 17 4.61 9.79 5.10
N PHE A 18 4.13 9.51 6.32
CA PHE A 18 2.92 10.10 6.91
C PHE A 18 3.20 11.14 7.99
N GLY A 19 4.48 11.43 8.21
CA GLY A 19 4.95 12.34 9.24
C GLY A 19 6.32 11.89 9.74
N THR A 20 7.06 12.81 10.34
CA THR A 20 8.40 12.52 10.86
C THR A 20 8.68 13.46 12.01
N ARG A 21 9.21 12.93 13.12
CA ARG A 21 9.59 13.75 14.27
C ARG A 21 10.90 14.46 13.96
N TYR A 22 11.13 15.61 14.62
CA TYR A 22 12.34 16.39 14.38
C TYR A 22 13.63 15.59 14.63
N GLU A 23 13.65 14.78 15.70
CA GLU A 23 14.77 13.87 16.01
C GLU A 23 15.05 12.83 14.92
N ASP A 24 14.02 12.33 14.24
CA ASP A 24 14.19 11.39 13.12
C ASP A 24 14.80 12.12 11.91
N ILE A 25 14.38 13.37 11.65
CA ILE A 25 14.96 14.20 10.57
C ILE A 25 16.45 14.40 10.80
N GLU A 26 16.87 14.70 12.03
CA GLU A 26 18.29 14.83 12.40
C GLU A 26 19.05 13.52 12.19
N ALA A 27 18.45 12.39 12.58
CA ALA A 27 19.06 11.07 12.40
C ALA A 27 19.26 10.71 10.91
N TYR A 28 18.27 10.97 10.06
CA TYR A 28 18.38 10.76 8.61
C TYR A 28 19.35 11.75 7.95
N ALA A 29 19.34 13.02 8.36
CA ALA A 29 20.29 14.01 7.86
C ALA A 29 21.74 13.63 8.19
N ALA A 30 21.99 13.04 9.36
CA ALA A 30 23.31 12.54 9.73
C ALA A 30 23.79 11.35 8.88
N LYS A 31 22.88 10.53 8.33
CA LYS A 31 23.20 9.44 7.38
C LYS A 31 23.58 9.98 5.99
N GLY A 32 23.04 11.14 5.62
CA GLY A 32 23.17 11.72 4.30
C GLY A 32 21.99 11.35 3.38
N TYR A 33 21.78 12.17 2.34
CA TYR A 33 20.62 12.09 1.46
C TYR A 33 20.53 10.77 0.70
N ASP A 34 21.59 10.39 -0.02
CA ASP A 34 21.58 9.19 -0.86
C ASP A 34 21.38 7.91 -0.04
N ALA A 35 22.04 7.82 1.13
CA ALA A 35 21.85 6.70 2.05
C ALA A 35 20.42 6.64 2.61
N THR A 36 19.80 7.79 2.90
CA THR A 36 18.40 7.85 3.34
C THR A 36 17.44 7.40 2.23
N VAL A 37 17.68 7.83 0.99
CA VAL A 37 16.88 7.39 -0.17
C VAL A 37 17.01 5.88 -0.37
N ASP A 38 18.24 5.36 -0.30
CA ASP A 38 18.50 3.93 -0.45
C ASP A 38 17.80 3.11 0.63
N GLU A 39 17.85 3.54 1.90
CA GLU A 39 17.15 2.89 3.01
C GLU A 39 15.62 2.91 2.81
N LEU A 40 15.04 4.02 2.38
CA LEU A 40 13.60 4.12 2.12
C LEU A 40 13.13 3.19 0.98
N LEU A 41 13.97 2.99 -0.03
CA LEU A 41 13.66 2.15 -1.20
C LEU A 41 13.77 0.65 -0.92
N HIS A 42 14.43 0.24 0.16
CA HIS A 42 14.68 -1.15 0.51
C HIS A 42 14.11 -1.51 1.90
N PRO A 43 12.76 -1.47 2.08
CA PRO A 43 12.10 -1.74 3.35
C PRO A 43 12.35 -3.15 3.91
N GLU A 44 12.77 -4.10 3.07
CA GLU A 44 13.17 -5.46 3.46
C GLU A 44 14.51 -5.51 4.21
N GLY A 45 15.32 -4.45 4.12
CA GLY A 45 16.61 -4.33 4.79
C GLY A 45 16.51 -4.20 6.31
N HIS A 46 15.31 -3.91 6.84
CA HIS A 46 15.07 -3.73 8.27
C HIS A 46 13.65 -4.14 8.69
N ALA A 47 13.49 -4.45 9.98
CA ALA A 47 12.16 -4.73 10.53
C ALA A 47 11.27 -3.47 10.48
N ASN A 48 10.00 -3.65 10.11
CA ASN A 48 9.00 -2.57 10.14
C ASN A 48 8.73 -2.02 11.56
N GLY A 49 9.26 -2.67 12.60
CA GLY A 49 9.19 -2.22 13.99
C GLY A 49 7.79 -2.32 14.61
N LEU A 50 6.88 -3.07 13.99
CA LEU A 50 5.52 -3.25 14.46
C LEU A 50 5.37 -4.57 15.22
N ASP A 51 5.00 -4.47 16.51
CA ASP A 51 4.54 -5.62 17.30
C ASP A 51 3.03 -5.81 17.08
N LEU A 52 2.66 -6.28 15.88
CA LEU A 52 1.25 -6.41 15.48
C LEU A 52 0.49 -7.42 16.36
N ASP A 53 1.16 -8.46 16.86
CA ASP A 53 0.55 -9.42 17.79
C ASP A 53 0.21 -8.77 19.14
N LEU A 54 1.04 -7.83 19.61
CA LEU A 54 0.76 -7.05 20.81
C LEU A 54 -0.39 -6.08 20.56
N ALA A 55 -0.38 -5.37 19.42
CA ALA A 55 -1.44 -4.45 19.04
C ALA A 55 -2.80 -5.17 18.98
N GLU A 56 -2.88 -6.34 18.35
CA GLU A 56 -4.10 -7.15 18.26
C GLU A 56 -4.59 -7.66 19.64
N ARG A 57 -3.71 -7.82 20.63
CA ARG A 57 -4.13 -8.14 22.01
C ARG A 57 -4.77 -6.96 22.73
N TYR A 58 -4.31 -5.74 22.46
CA TYR A 58 -4.88 -4.52 23.04
C TYR A 58 -6.14 -4.06 22.32
N PHE A 59 -6.18 -4.24 21.00
CA PHE A 59 -7.32 -3.93 20.15
C PHE A 59 -8.05 -5.22 19.77
N LEU A 60 -8.85 -5.75 20.70
CA LEU A 60 -9.57 -7.03 20.53
C LEU A 60 -10.46 -7.08 19.28
N GLU A 61 -10.89 -5.91 18.81
CA GLU A 61 -11.66 -5.75 17.57
C GLU A 61 -10.82 -5.95 16.31
N TRP A 62 -9.47 -6.02 16.40
CA TRP A 62 -8.55 -6.38 15.32
C TRP A 62 -8.25 -7.88 15.39
N ASN A 63 -9.24 -8.70 15.04
CA ASN A 63 -9.09 -10.15 14.96
C ASN A 63 -9.01 -10.59 13.50
N HIS A 64 -8.79 -11.89 13.25
CA HIS A 64 -8.62 -12.42 11.91
C HIS A 64 -9.75 -12.07 10.92
N PHE A 65 -10.98 -11.83 11.41
CA PHE A 65 -12.13 -11.47 10.56
C PHE A 65 -12.25 -9.96 10.28
N THR A 66 -11.48 -9.14 10.98
CA THR A 66 -11.53 -7.67 10.93
C THR A 66 -10.16 -7.03 10.70
N ARG A 67 -9.09 -7.82 10.57
CA ARG A 67 -7.85 -7.35 9.94
C ARG A 67 -8.22 -6.74 8.59
N GLY A 68 -7.87 -5.48 8.38
CA GLY A 68 -8.32 -4.70 7.21
C GLY A 68 -9.31 -3.57 7.52
N VAL A 69 -9.76 -3.43 8.78
CA VAL A 69 -10.48 -2.21 9.18
C VAL A 69 -9.57 -0.97 9.04
N PRO A 70 -10.15 0.21 8.74
CA PRO A 70 -9.37 1.44 8.52
C PRO A 70 -8.41 1.78 9.65
N GLU A 71 -8.77 1.49 10.91
CA GLU A 71 -7.95 1.76 12.09
C GLU A 71 -6.68 0.92 12.11
N TYR A 72 -6.75 -0.35 11.69
CA TYR A 72 -5.60 -1.24 11.60
C TYR A 72 -4.61 -0.72 10.53
N ILE A 73 -5.13 -0.32 9.37
CA ILE A 73 -4.32 0.23 8.28
C ILE A 73 -3.67 1.56 8.71
N ALA A 74 -4.45 2.45 9.33
CA ALA A 74 -3.95 3.72 9.85
C ALA A 74 -2.86 3.53 10.93
N PHE A 75 -3.02 2.53 11.81
CA PHE A 75 -2.01 2.19 12.80
C PHE A 75 -0.69 1.81 12.15
N ARG A 76 -0.71 0.98 11.09
CA ARG A 76 0.50 0.63 10.34
C ARG A 76 1.10 1.85 9.65
N MET A 77 0.31 2.68 8.99
CA MET A 77 0.77 3.91 8.33
C MET A 77 1.50 4.85 9.31
N ILE A 78 1.00 4.96 10.54
CA ILE A 78 1.58 5.86 11.56
C ILE A 78 2.83 5.25 12.22
N ASN A 79 2.81 3.96 12.53
CA ASN A 79 3.80 3.34 13.43
C ASN A 79 4.88 2.51 12.70
N SER A 80 4.67 2.17 11.42
CA SER A 80 5.66 1.41 10.66
C SER A 80 6.93 2.24 10.46
N LYS A 81 8.10 1.61 10.64
CA LYS A 81 9.38 2.20 10.22
C LYS A 81 9.53 2.21 8.70
N ASN A 82 8.80 1.36 7.99
CA ASN A 82 8.79 1.27 6.53
C ASN A 82 7.80 2.28 5.93
N GLN A 83 8.08 3.58 6.11
CA GLN A 83 7.13 4.64 5.76
C GLN A 83 6.83 4.71 4.25
N LEU A 84 7.83 4.53 3.39
CA LEU A 84 7.63 4.54 1.94
C LEU A 84 6.78 3.36 1.46
N GLU A 85 6.97 2.17 2.04
CA GLU A 85 6.15 0.99 1.75
C GLU A 85 4.67 1.27 2.04
N GLU A 86 4.34 1.76 3.24
CA GLU A 86 2.95 2.09 3.60
C GLU A 86 2.39 3.26 2.76
N LYS A 87 3.25 4.20 2.33
CA LYS A 87 2.87 5.29 1.41
C LYS A 87 2.48 4.74 0.04
N MET A 88 3.25 3.78 -0.48
CA MET A 88 2.99 3.11 -1.74
C MET A 88 1.73 2.25 -1.67
N VAL A 89 1.47 1.59 -0.54
CA VAL A 89 0.20 0.87 -0.31
C VAL A 89 -1.00 1.81 -0.47
N LEU A 90 -0.98 2.98 0.19
CA LEU A 90 -2.07 3.95 0.05
C LEU A 90 -2.20 4.47 -1.38
N PHE A 91 -1.07 4.75 -2.03
CA PHE A 91 -1.05 5.18 -3.44
C PHE A 91 -1.72 4.14 -4.34
N TRP A 92 -1.32 2.86 -4.23
CA TRP A 92 -1.87 1.79 -5.05
C TRP A 92 -3.33 1.50 -4.73
N HIS A 93 -3.74 1.55 -3.46
CA HIS A 93 -5.16 1.43 -3.11
C HIS A 93 -6.00 2.56 -3.70
N GLY A 94 -5.42 3.74 -3.96
CA GLY A 94 -6.09 4.82 -4.67
C GLY A 94 -6.24 4.60 -6.18
N VAL A 95 -5.35 3.82 -6.80
CA VAL A 95 -5.34 3.53 -8.25
C VAL A 95 -6.09 2.24 -8.56
N LEU A 96 -5.77 1.17 -7.84
CA LEU A 96 -6.33 -0.18 -7.92
C LEU A 96 -7.40 -0.33 -6.85
N CYS A 97 -8.43 0.51 -6.91
CA CYS A 97 -9.36 0.68 -5.80
C CYS A 97 -10.39 -0.45 -5.70
N THR A 98 -10.68 -0.87 -4.47
CA THR A 98 -11.86 -1.63 -4.08
C THR A 98 -12.61 -0.87 -2.98
N ALA A 99 -13.82 -1.33 -2.63
CA ALA A 99 -14.59 -0.72 -1.56
C ALA A 99 -15.28 -1.77 -0.69
N ASP A 100 -15.18 -1.58 0.63
CA ASP A 100 -15.88 -2.41 1.61
C ASP A 100 -17.40 -2.43 1.39
N SER A 101 -17.98 -1.30 0.97
CA SER A 101 -19.41 -1.20 0.65
C SER A 101 -19.89 -2.17 -0.44
N LYS A 102 -18.98 -2.69 -1.27
CA LYS A 102 -19.26 -3.75 -2.24
C LYS A 102 -18.69 -5.10 -1.79
N VAL A 103 -17.41 -5.16 -1.41
CA VAL A 103 -16.71 -6.43 -1.12
C VAL A 103 -17.21 -7.09 0.17
N GLN A 104 -17.48 -6.30 1.22
CA GLN A 104 -18.00 -6.74 2.51
C GLN A 104 -17.23 -7.92 3.14
N SER A 105 -15.92 -7.98 2.90
CA SER A 105 -15.04 -9.03 3.41
C SER A 105 -13.66 -8.47 3.72
N TYR A 106 -13.44 -8.12 4.99
CA TYR A 106 -12.18 -7.57 5.47
C TYR A 106 -10.99 -8.50 5.24
N VAL A 107 -11.20 -9.82 5.28
CA VAL A 107 -10.14 -10.80 4.99
C VAL A 107 -9.60 -10.60 3.57
N THR A 108 -10.48 -10.48 2.58
CA THR A 108 -10.04 -10.29 1.18
C THR A 108 -9.45 -8.89 0.95
N LEU A 109 -10.02 -7.86 1.56
CA LEU A 109 -9.48 -6.49 1.48
C LEU A 109 -8.09 -6.41 2.13
N TYR A 110 -7.91 -7.07 3.27
CA TYR A 110 -6.62 -7.13 3.94
C TYR A 110 -5.55 -7.83 3.10
N GLU A 111 -5.89 -8.95 2.46
CA GLU A 111 -4.97 -9.64 1.55
C GLU A 111 -4.58 -8.78 0.34
N GLU A 112 -5.48 -7.95 -0.18
CA GLU A 112 -5.18 -6.97 -1.23
C GLU A 112 -4.15 -5.93 -0.75
N ILE A 113 -4.34 -5.36 0.46
CA ILE A 113 -3.37 -4.44 1.06
C ILE A 113 -2.01 -5.13 1.29
N GLU A 114 -2.00 -6.36 1.78
CA GLU A 114 -0.76 -7.13 1.95
C GLU A 114 -0.09 -7.45 0.60
N MET A 115 -0.88 -7.67 -0.46
CA MET A 115 -0.38 -7.80 -1.82
C MET A 115 0.32 -6.51 -2.28
N PHE A 116 -0.26 -5.33 -2.01
CA PHE A 116 0.40 -4.06 -2.29
C PHE A 116 1.71 -3.88 -1.52
N ARG A 117 1.84 -4.37 -0.28
CA ARG A 117 3.13 -4.38 0.44
C ARG A 117 4.16 -5.26 -0.26
N ARG A 118 3.75 -6.48 -0.66
CA ARG A 118 4.64 -7.45 -1.31
C ARG A 118 5.11 -7.05 -2.71
N TYR A 119 4.26 -6.38 -3.49
CA TYR A 119 4.51 -6.15 -4.93
C TYR A 119 4.50 -4.67 -5.35
N GLY A 120 4.00 -3.77 -4.51
CA GLY A 120 3.76 -2.36 -4.87
C GLY A 120 5.02 -1.52 -5.08
N MET A 121 6.17 -1.95 -4.56
CA MET A 121 7.47 -1.30 -4.83
C MET A 121 8.27 -1.99 -5.95
N GLY A 122 7.72 -3.06 -6.55
CA GLY A 122 8.39 -3.87 -7.55
C GLY A 122 7.94 -3.61 -8.99
N SER A 123 7.93 -4.68 -9.78
CA SER A 123 7.53 -4.65 -11.19
C SER A 123 6.04 -4.35 -11.33
N PHE A 124 5.71 -3.29 -12.08
CA PHE A 124 4.33 -2.94 -12.39
C PHE A 124 3.59 -4.09 -13.11
N ARG A 125 4.29 -4.82 -13.99
CA ARG A 125 3.74 -6.00 -14.65
C ARG A 125 3.31 -7.06 -13.62
N ASP A 126 4.13 -7.32 -12.62
CA ASP A 126 3.83 -8.36 -11.64
C ASP A 126 2.71 -7.90 -10.71
N LEU A 127 2.68 -6.61 -10.33
CA LEU A 127 1.55 -6.02 -9.61
C LEU A 127 0.23 -6.21 -10.37
N LEU A 128 0.20 -5.94 -11.68
CA LEU A 128 -0.99 -6.16 -12.53
C LEU A 128 -1.41 -7.64 -12.58
N VAL A 129 -0.46 -8.57 -12.58
CA VAL A 129 -0.75 -10.01 -12.52
C VAL A 129 -1.34 -10.40 -11.16
N GLN A 130 -0.84 -9.84 -10.07
CA GLN A 130 -1.31 -10.16 -8.72
C GLN A 130 -2.70 -9.61 -8.46
N ILE A 131 -2.97 -8.35 -8.83
CA ILE A 131 -4.31 -7.76 -8.69
C ILE A 131 -5.35 -8.47 -9.59
N SER A 132 -4.93 -9.06 -10.73
CA SER A 132 -5.80 -9.90 -11.57
C SER A 132 -6.26 -11.20 -10.90
N ARG A 133 -5.57 -11.61 -9.84
CA ARG A 133 -5.85 -12.84 -9.08
C ARG A 133 -6.41 -12.54 -7.69
N ASP A 134 -6.49 -11.28 -7.32
CA ASP A 134 -6.94 -10.86 -6.02
C ASP A 134 -8.46 -11.09 -5.86
N PRO A 135 -8.90 -11.76 -4.77
CA PRO A 135 -10.31 -12.08 -4.58
C PRO A 135 -11.20 -10.85 -4.35
N ALA A 136 -10.69 -9.78 -3.71
CA ALA A 136 -11.45 -8.54 -3.53
C ALA A 136 -11.68 -7.88 -4.88
N MET A 137 -10.65 -7.74 -5.72
CA MET A 137 -10.76 -7.16 -7.06
C MET A 137 -11.64 -7.99 -8.00
N VAL A 138 -11.47 -9.32 -8.00
CA VAL A 138 -12.29 -10.25 -8.82
C VAL A 138 -13.77 -10.13 -8.47
N TYR A 139 -14.10 -9.97 -7.20
CA TYR A 139 -15.47 -9.73 -6.76
C TYR A 139 -15.93 -8.29 -7.08
N PHE A 140 -15.08 -7.30 -6.81
CA PHE A 140 -15.39 -5.87 -6.98
C PHE A 140 -15.74 -5.51 -8.42
N LEU A 141 -15.15 -6.19 -9.41
CA LEU A 141 -15.45 -5.99 -10.83
C LEU A 141 -16.35 -7.10 -11.42
N ASP A 142 -17.00 -7.88 -10.55
CA ASP A 142 -18.00 -8.90 -10.87
C ASP A 142 -17.47 -10.04 -11.77
N ASN A 143 -16.14 -10.22 -11.83
CA ASN A 143 -15.51 -11.23 -12.67
C ASN A 143 -15.84 -12.66 -12.19
N CYS A 144 -16.20 -12.82 -10.90
CA CYS A 144 -16.74 -14.07 -10.36
C CYS A 144 -18.07 -14.52 -11.00
N LEU A 145 -18.78 -13.61 -11.69
CA LEU A 145 -20.02 -13.92 -12.43
C LEU A 145 -19.77 -14.29 -13.89
N SER A 146 -18.52 -14.24 -14.37
CA SER A 146 -18.18 -14.53 -15.76
C SER A 146 -18.27 -16.03 -16.06
N HIS A 147 -19.04 -16.43 -17.07
CA HIS A 147 -19.14 -17.82 -17.51
C HIS A 147 -19.37 -17.92 -19.02
N LYS A 148 -19.25 -19.13 -19.59
CA LYS A 148 -19.27 -19.36 -21.06
C LYS A 148 -20.47 -18.73 -21.80
N GLY A 149 -21.63 -18.66 -21.13
CA GLY A 149 -22.86 -18.10 -21.69
C GLY A 149 -23.06 -16.60 -21.44
N ASN A 150 -22.23 -15.97 -20.61
CA ASN A 150 -22.29 -14.55 -20.26
C ASN A 150 -20.90 -14.09 -19.79
N ILE A 151 -20.08 -13.60 -20.73
CA ILE A 151 -18.72 -13.15 -20.45
C ILE A 151 -18.81 -11.76 -19.80
N ASN A 152 -18.19 -11.60 -18.63
CA ASN A 152 -18.03 -10.29 -18.01
C ASN A 152 -16.73 -9.63 -18.50
N GLU A 153 -16.85 -8.53 -19.24
CA GLU A 153 -15.72 -7.78 -19.80
C GLU A 153 -15.21 -6.67 -18.88
N ASN A 154 -15.93 -6.39 -17.78
CA ASN A 154 -15.66 -5.24 -16.91
C ASN A 154 -14.21 -5.24 -16.42
N TYR A 155 -13.75 -6.34 -15.82
CA TYR A 155 -12.36 -6.44 -15.35
C TYR A 155 -11.33 -6.20 -16.46
N GLY A 156 -11.52 -6.83 -17.62
CA GLY A 156 -10.60 -6.69 -18.75
C GLY A 156 -10.53 -5.24 -19.24
N ARG A 157 -11.66 -4.54 -19.26
CA ARG A 157 -11.74 -3.13 -19.63
C ARG A 157 -11.06 -2.24 -18.59
N GLU A 158 -11.41 -2.36 -17.31
CA GLU A 158 -10.81 -1.55 -16.24
C GLU A 158 -9.29 -1.74 -16.14
N LEU A 159 -8.82 -2.98 -16.33
CA LEU A 159 -7.39 -3.28 -16.34
C LEU A 159 -6.63 -2.48 -17.40
N LEU A 160 -7.19 -2.38 -18.61
CA LEU A 160 -6.57 -1.67 -19.73
C LEU A 160 -6.78 -0.15 -19.62
N GLU A 161 -8.00 0.30 -19.33
CA GLU A 161 -8.41 1.70 -19.41
C GLU A 161 -8.11 2.49 -18.13
N LEU A 162 -8.41 1.96 -16.95
CA LEU A 162 -8.24 2.69 -15.69
C LEU A 162 -6.94 2.37 -14.98
N PHE A 163 -6.52 1.11 -14.99
CA PHE A 163 -5.40 0.66 -14.16
C PHE A 163 -4.04 0.70 -14.84
N SER A 164 -3.98 0.71 -16.18
CA SER A 164 -2.70 0.62 -16.88
C SER A 164 -2.48 1.65 -18.00
N MET A 165 -3.17 1.52 -19.13
CA MET A 165 -2.84 2.27 -20.35
C MET A 165 -3.56 3.61 -20.48
N GLY A 166 -4.61 3.83 -19.69
CA GLY A 166 -5.48 4.99 -19.82
C GLY A 166 -6.59 4.77 -20.86
N VAL A 167 -7.62 5.61 -20.79
CA VAL A 167 -8.68 5.63 -21.79
C VAL A 167 -8.09 6.16 -23.10
N GLY A 168 -8.25 5.41 -24.19
CA GLY A 168 -7.93 5.90 -25.52
C GLY A 168 -8.78 7.15 -25.81
N MET A 169 -8.15 8.30 -25.92
CA MET A 169 -8.80 9.51 -26.41
C MET A 169 -8.48 9.62 -27.90
N ASP A 170 -9.50 9.43 -28.74
CA ASP A 170 -9.43 9.66 -30.19
C ASP A 170 -9.05 11.12 -30.52
#